data_AF-A0A922WWG6-F1
#
_entry.id   AF-A0A922WWG6-F1
#
_cell.length_a   1.000
_cell.length_b   1.000
_cell.length_c   1.000
_cell.angle_alpha   90.00
_cell.angle_beta   90.00
_cell.angle_gamma   90.00
#
_symmetry.space_group_name_H-M   'P 1'
#
loop_
_entity.id
_entity.type
_entity.pdbx_description
1 polymer ?
#
loop_
_entity_poly.entity_id
_entity_poly.type
_entity_poly.pdbx_seq_one_letter_code
_entity_poly.pdbx_strand_id
1 'polypeptide(L)'
;GFIPGIRPGKRTADYLEYVLTRITVVGAIYLTLVCVIPEFMIAQTGIPLFLGGTSLLIVVNVTVDTITQVQSHLLAHQYGDLIKKAKLKGRMR
;
A
#
# COMPACT_ATOMS: atom_id res chain seq x y z
N GLY A 1 1.31 -18.25 -10.96
CA GLY A 1 2.76 -18.22 -10.67
C GLY A 1 3.04 -19.12 -9.49
N PHE A 2 4.19 -19.80 -9.46
CA PHE A 2 4.65 -20.58 -8.31
C PHE A 2 5.82 -19.83 -7.68
N ILE A 3 5.96 -19.90 -6.35
CA ILE A 3 7.13 -19.35 -5.68
C ILE A 3 8.30 -20.31 -5.92
N PRO A 4 9.37 -19.89 -6.63
CA PRO A 4 10.50 -20.75 -6.91
C PRO A 4 11.12 -21.22 -5.59
N GLY A 5 11.38 -22.53 -5.46
CA GLY A 5 11.97 -23.13 -4.27
C GLY A 5 10.98 -23.71 -3.25
N ILE A 6 9.65 -23.49 -3.40
CA ILE A 6 8.64 -24.02 -2.47
C ILE A 6 7.62 -24.88 -3.23
N ARG A 7 7.36 -26.10 -2.73
CA ARG A 7 6.36 -26.98 -3.35
C ARG A 7 4.97 -26.33 -3.29
N PRO A 8 4.23 -26.24 -4.40
CA PRO A 8 2.92 -25.59 -4.44
C PRO A 8 1.92 -26.30 -3.51
N GLY A 9 1.07 -25.51 -2.85
CA GLY A 9 0.05 -25.99 -1.90
C GLY A 9 0.30 -25.47 -0.48
N LYS A 10 0.09 -26.33 0.53
CA LYS A 10 0.24 -25.97 1.97
C LYS A 10 1.56 -25.27 2.28
N ARG A 11 2.67 -25.79 1.75
CA ARG A 11 4.02 -25.24 1.94
C ARG A 11 4.16 -23.79 1.46
N THR A 12 3.43 -23.39 0.42
CA THR A 12 3.41 -22.01 -0.07
C THR A 12 2.59 -21.10 0.84
N ALA A 13 1.44 -21.58 1.33
CA ALA A 13 0.60 -20.84 2.27
C ALA A 13 1.35 -20.56 3.57
N ASP A 14 1.99 -21.59 4.16
CA ASP A 14 2.76 -21.46 5.41
C ASP A 14 3.89 -20.43 5.28
N TYR A 15 4.55 -20.42 4.12
CA TYR A 15 5.61 -19.45 3.84
C TYR A 15 5.08 -18.02 3.69
N LEU A 16 3.98 -17.84 2.95
CA LEU A 16 3.36 -16.53 2.79
C LEU A 16 2.85 -16.00 4.13
N GLU A 17 2.23 -16.84 4.94
CA GLU A 17 1.77 -16.48 6.28
C GLU A 17 2.94 -16.03 7.15
N TYR A 18 4.02 -16.80 7.21
CA TYR A 18 5.22 -16.43 7.96
C TYR A 18 5.79 -15.06 7.55
N VAL A 19 5.86 -14.78 6.25
CA VAL A 19 6.36 -13.50 5.73
C VAL A 19 5.40 -12.37 6.05
N LEU A 20 4.10 -12.57 5.80
CA LEU A 20 3.07 -11.57 6.06
C LEU A 20 3.03 -11.19 7.53
N THR A 21 3.05 -12.16 8.45
CA THR A 21 3.03 -11.90 9.89
C THR A 21 4.19 -11.02 10.35
N ARG A 22 5.41 -11.24 9.83
CA ARG A 22 6.55 -10.38 10.21
C ARG A 22 6.38 -8.95 9.71
N ILE A 23 5.91 -8.79 8.48
CA ILE A 23 5.69 -7.46 7.90
C ILE A 23 4.57 -6.73 8.64
N THR A 24 3.47 -7.42 8.96
CA THR A 24 2.33 -6.81 9.67
C THR A 24 2.66 -6.43 11.11
N VAL A 25 3.45 -7.24 11.82
CA VAL A 25 3.89 -6.90 13.19
C VAL A 25 4.72 -5.61 13.19
N VAL A 26 5.67 -5.47 12.25
CA VAL A 26 6.46 -4.24 12.13
C VAL A 26 5.58 -3.05 11.73
N GLY A 27 4.63 -3.26 10.81
CA GLY A 27 3.66 -2.23 10.42
C GLY A 27 2.77 -1.76 11.56
N ALA A 28 2.29 -2.68 12.41
CA ALA A 28 1.45 -2.36 13.56
C ALA A 28 2.21 -1.53 14.61
N ILE A 29 3.49 -1.85 14.87
CA ILE A 29 4.36 -1.05 15.75
C ILE A 29 4.55 0.36 15.18
N TYR A 30 4.77 0.49 13.86
CA TYR A 30 4.88 1.80 13.23
C TYR A 30 3.59 2.63 13.38
N LEU A 31 2.43 2.05 13.06
CA LEU A 31 1.14 2.76 13.15
C LEU A 31 0.81 3.21 14.57
N THR A 32 1.08 2.37 15.57
CA THR A 32 0.87 2.72 16.98
C THR A 32 1.76 3.87 17.41
N LEU A 33 3.05 3.87 17.05
CA LEU A 33 3.95 4.99 17.34
C LEU A 33 3.45 6.31 16.72
N VAL A 34 3.05 6.27 15.44
CA VAL A 34 2.54 7.46 14.73
C VAL A 34 1.27 8.03 15.38
N CYS A 35 0.41 7.18 15.96
CA CYS A 35 -0.80 7.64 16.66
C CYS A 35 -0.51 8.17 18.07
N VAL A 36 0.40 7.53 18.80
CA VAL A 36 0.70 7.86 20.20
C VAL A 36 1.48 9.17 20.32
N ILE A 37 2.35 9.50 19.37
CA ILE A 37 3.14 10.75 19.37
C ILE A 37 2.26 12.01 19.50
N PRO A 38 1.28 12.26 18.61
CA PRO A 38 0.44 13.46 18.71
C PRO A 38 -0.47 13.42 19.95
N GLU A 39 -0.96 12.24 20.34
CA GLU A 39 -1.80 12.09 21.54
C GLU A 39 -1.02 12.44 22.82
N PHE A 40 0.24 12.00 22.93
CA PHE A 40 1.14 12.35 24.02
C PHE A 40 1.49 13.85 24.04
N MET A 41 1.67 14.47 22.87
CA MET A 41 1.93 15.92 22.76
C MET A 41 0.73 16.75 23.23
N ILE A 42 -0.49 16.36 22.85
CA ILE A 42 -1.72 17.03 23.28
C ILE A 42 -1.88 16.92 24.80
N ALA A 43 -1.59 15.75 25.37
CA ALA A 43 -1.68 15.52 26.82
C ALA A 43 -0.75 16.42 27.64
N GLN A 44 0.46 16.72 27.14
CA GLN A 44 1.45 17.52 27.86
C GLN A 44 1.32 19.04 27.63
N THR A 45 0.93 19.46 26.43
CA THR A 45 0.91 20.89 26.05
C THR A 45 -0.47 21.53 26.18
N GLY A 46 -1.55 20.75 26.30
CA GLY A 46 -2.91 21.25 26.50
C GLY A 46 -3.48 22.07 25.33
N ILE A 47 -2.71 22.24 24.25
CA ILE A 47 -3.14 22.93 23.04
C ILE A 47 -3.93 21.91 22.21
N PRO A 48 -5.23 22.15 21.93
CA PRO A 48 -6.02 21.28 21.09
C PRO A 48 -5.52 21.40 19.64
N LEU A 49 -4.55 20.56 19.28
CA LEU A 49 -4.22 20.30 17.89
C LEU A 49 -5.47 19.67 17.25
N PHE A 50 -6.14 20.43 16.39
CA PHE A 50 -7.21 19.92 15.50
C PHE A 50 -6.73 18.77 14.60
N LEU A 51 -5.41 18.54 14.55
CA LEU A 51 -4.70 17.44 13.90
C LEU A 51 -4.26 16.40 14.94
N GLY A 52 -5.19 15.61 15.48
CA GLY A 52 -4.88 14.46 16.35
C GLY A 52 -4.39 13.23 15.57
N GLY A 53 -4.11 12.13 16.30
CA GLY A 53 -3.66 10.86 15.69
C GLY A 53 -4.63 10.28 14.66
N THR A 54 -5.94 10.39 14.92
CA THR A 54 -6.99 9.86 14.02
C THR A 54 -7.09 10.65 12.72
N SER A 55 -7.02 11.99 12.77
CA SER A 55 -7.06 12.81 11.55
C SER A 55 -5.79 12.66 10.73
N LEU A 56 -4.62 12.47 11.37
CA LEU A 56 -3.38 12.14 10.69
C LEU A 56 -3.48 10.80 9.91
N LEU A 57 -4.03 9.75 10.54
CA LEU A 57 -4.25 8.46 9.86
C LEU A 57 -5.16 8.59 8.64
N ILE A 58 -6.26 9.34 8.77
CA ILE A 58 -7.22 9.55 7.67
C ILE A 58 -6.53 10.27 6.51
N VAL A 59 -5.80 11.37 6.77
CA VAL A 59 -5.11 12.13 5.72
C VAL A 59 -4.10 11.28 4.99
N VAL A 60 -3.27 10.51 5.70
CA VAL A 60 -2.25 9.66 5.08
C VAL A 60 -2.90 8.56 4.24
N ASN A 61 -3.86 7.81 4.81
CA ASN A 61 -4.52 6.71 4.08
C ASN A 61 -5.24 7.22 2.83
N VAL A 62 -6.05 8.28 2.95
CA VAL A 62 -6.77 8.84 1.79
C VAL A 62 -5.80 9.38 0.75
N THR A 63 -4.68 9.98 1.15
CA THR A 63 -3.67 10.46 0.20
C THR A 63 -3.02 9.30 -0.56
N VAL A 64 -2.66 8.22 0.13
CA VAL A 64 -2.11 7.00 -0.52
C VAL A 64 -3.14 6.38 -1.45
N ASP A 65 -4.39 6.27 -1.03
CA ASP A 65 -5.48 5.74 -1.86
C ASP A 65 -5.72 6.60 -3.10
N THR A 66 -5.69 7.93 -2.95
CA THR A 66 -5.85 8.87 -4.07
C THR A 66 -4.69 8.74 -5.06
N ILE A 67 -3.45 8.67 -4.57
CA ILE A 67 -2.26 8.51 -5.42
C ILE A 67 -2.33 7.19 -6.20
N THR A 68 -2.66 6.08 -5.53
CA THR A 68 -2.75 4.76 -6.19
C THR A 68 -3.87 4.70 -7.21
N GLN A 69 -5.01 5.33 -6.94
CA GLN A 69 -6.11 5.46 -7.90
C GLN A 69 -5.70 6.25 -9.14
N VAL A 70 -5.04 7.40 -8.97
CA VAL A 70 -4.52 8.22 -10.08
C VAL A 70 -3.50 7.43 -10.91
N GLN A 71 -2.57 6.73 -10.25
CA GLN A 71 -1.58 5.88 -10.92
C GLN A 71 -2.23 4.76 -11.72
N SER A 72 -3.26 4.09 -11.19
CA SER A 72 -3.97 3.01 -11.90
C SER A 72 -4.63 3.51 -13.18
N HIS A 73 -5.19 4.73 -13.17
CA HIS A 73 -5.84 5.32 -14.35
C HIS A 73 -4.83 5.76 -15.42
N LEU A 74 -3.68 6.30 -15.00
CA LEU A 74 -2.56 6.63 -15.88
C LEU A 74 -1.93 5.39 -16.50
N LEU A 75 -1.71 4.34 -15.70
CA LEU A 75 -1.23 3.05 -16.20
C LEU A 75 -2.22 2.46 -17.21
N ALA A 76 -3.52 2.47 -16.94
CA ALA A 76 -4.53 1.98 -17.88
C ALA A 76 -4.48 2.70 -19.25
N HIS A 77 -4.27 4.03 -19.26
CA HIS A 77 -4.09 4.79 -20.50
C HIS A 77 -2.79 4.41 -21.24
N GLN A 78 -1.66 4.32 -20.52
CA GLN A 78 -0.37 3.95 -21.11
C GLN A 78 -0.34 2.50 -21.62
N TYR A 79 -0.96 1.57 -20.91
CA TYR A 79 -1.14 0.18 -21.35
C TYR A 79 -2.05 0.11 -22.59
N GLY A 80 -3.13 0.89 -22.63
CA GLY A 80 -4.02 0.99 -23.81
C GLY A 80 -3.27 1.46 -25.06
N ASP A 81 -2.42 2.48 -24.95
CA ASP A 81 -1.62 3.00 -26.05
C ASP A 81 -0.52 2.03 -26.50
N LEU A 82 0.14 1.33 -25.57
CA LEU A 82 1.13 0.29 -25.88
C LEU A 82 0.48 -0.92 -26.59
N ILE A 83 -0.70 -1.36 -26.13
CA ILE A 83 -1.46 -2.44 -26.77
C ILE A 83 -1.96 -2.01 -28.16
N LYS A 84 -2.44 -0.76 -28.31
CA LYS A 84 -2.87 -0.22 -29.61
C LYS A 84 -1.71 -0.10 -30.60
N LYS A 85 -0.53 0.36 -30.17
CA LYS A 85 0.70 0.35 -30.97
C LYS A 85 1.15 -1.07 -31.34
N ALA A 86 1.08 -2.03 -30.42
CA ALA A 86 1.41 -3.43 -30.68
C ALA A 86 0.46 -4.06 -31.73
N LYS A 87 -0.85 -3.79 -31.64
CA LYS A 87 -1.86 -4.28 -32.59
C LYS A 87 -1.71 -3.67 -33.99
N LEU A 88 -1.32 -2.38 -34.08
CA LEU A 88 -1.02 -1.71 -35.36
C LEU A 88 0.22 -2.30 -36.05
N LYS A 89 1.27 -2.67 -35.30
CA LYS A 89 2.48 -3.30 -35.85
C LYS A 89 2.22 -4.72 -36.37
N GLY A 90 1.29 -5.47 -35.78
CA GLY A 90 0.93 -6.82 -36.22
C GLY A 90 0.08 -6.89 -37.50
N ARG A 91 -0.60 -5.81 -37.87
CA ARG A 91 -1.47 -5.73 -39.07
C ARG A 91 -0.74 -5.28 -40.34
N MET A 92 0.52 -4.86 -40.22
CA MET A 92 1.37 -4.44 -41.35
C MET A 92 2.31 -5.57 -41.83
N ARG A 93 2.06 -6.82 -41.40
CA ARG A 93 2.73 -8.03 -41.89
C ARG A 93 1.70 -8.98 -42.48
#